data_AF-A0A354ZIR4-F1
#
_entry.id   AF-A0A354ZIR4-F1
#
_cell.length_a   1.000
_cell.length_b   1.000
_cell.length_c   1.000
_cell.angle_alpha   90.00
_cell.angle_beta   90.00
_cell.angle_gamma   90.00
#
_symmetry.space_group_name_H-M   'P 1'
#
loop_
_entity.id
_entity.type
_entity.pdbx_description
1 polymer ?
#
loop_
_entity_poly.entity_id
_entity_poly.type
_entity_poly.pdbx_seq_one_letter_code
_entity_poly.pdbx_strand_id
1 'polypeptide(L)'
;APYVHHQRVSRRLLIFLHGYFAPRDPTGEVFNAPIDMALSDTNVIQPDLIYIPGESSEIVEEKRIGGAPLLVVEILSRWTRSK
;
A
#
# COMPACT_ATOMS: atom_id res chain seq x y z
N ALA A 1 2.03 6.27 13.81
CA ALA A 1 2.60 7.61 13.58
C ALA A 1 4.03 7.44 13.07
N PRO A 2 4.52 8.30 12.14
CA PRO A 2 5.67 8.00 11.30
C PRO A 2 6.98 8.15 12.08
N TYR A 3 7.28 7.17 12.92
CA TYR A 3 8.56 7.07 13.60
C TYR A 3 9.59 6.43 12.66
N VAL A 4 10.86 6.76 12.86
CA VAL A 4 11.99 6.22 12.05
C VAL A 4 11.94 4.69 11.93
N HIS A 5 11.52 3.99 12.98
CA HIS A 5 11.33 2.53 12.92
C HIS A 5 10.27 2.09 11.91
N HIS A 6 9.10 2.73 11.93
CA HIS A 6 8.00 2.44 10.99
C HIS A 6 8.44 2.67 9.54
N GLN A 7 9.12 3.79 9.30
CA GLN A 7 9.67 4.12 7.97
C GLN A 7 10.77 3.13 7.51
N ARG A 8 11.62 2.64 8.43
CA ARG A 8 12.61 1.59 8.12
C ARG A 8 11.94 0.26 7.74
N VAL A 9 10.86 -0.11 8.42
CA VAL A 9 10.10 -1.33 8.10
C VAL A 9 9.40 -1.17 6.75
N SER A 10 8.71 -0.04 6.54
CA SER A 10 8.02 0.27 5.27
C SER A 10 8.98 0.19 4.09
N ARG A 11 10.14 0.85 4.15
CA ARG A 11 11.15 0.79 3.09
C ARG A 11 11.62 -0.63 2.78
N ARG A 12 11.87 -1.45 3.82
CA ARG A 12 12.35 -2.83 3.64
C ARG A 12 11.29 -3.71 2.98
N LEU A 13 10.03 -3.57 3.41
CA LEU A 13 8.91 -4.29 2.83
C LEU A 13 8.66 -3.84 1.39
N LEU A 14 8.70 -2.54 1.09
CA LEU A 14 8.57 -2.01 -0.28
C LEU A 14 9.60 -2.65 -1.22
N ILE A 15 10.88 -2.64 -0.85
CA ILE A 15 11.96 -3.25 -1.65
C ILE A 15 11.72 -4.75 -1.84
N PHE A 16 11.35 -5.46 -0.77
CA PHE A 16 11.09 -6.89 -0.82
C PHE A 16 9.91 -7.25 -1.73
N LEU A 17 8.77 -6.56 -1.56
CA LEU A 17 7.56 -6.80 -2.35
C LEU A 17 7.79 -6.44 -3.82
N HIS A 18 8.43 -5.31 -4.11
CA HIS A 18 8.77 -4.92 -5.47
C HIS A 18 9.67 -5.97 -6.14
N GLY A 19 10.73 -6.44 -5.46
CA GLY A 19 11.60 -7.49 -5.98
C GLY A 19 10.90 -8.85 -6.17
N TYR A 20 9.88 -9.16 -5.35
CA TYR A 20 9.10 -10.37 -5.50
C TYR A 20 8.13 -10.32 -6.69
N PHE A 21 7.40 -9.19 -6.85
CA PHE A 21 6.36 -9.05 -7.87
C PHE A 21 6.90 -8.68 -9.24
N ALA A 22 7.93 -7.83 -9.35
CA ALA A 22 8.47 -7.39 -10.64
C ALA A 22 8.76 -8.51 -11.67
N PRO A 23 9.37 -9.67 -11.31
CA PRO A 23 9.59 -10.75 -12.28
C PRO A 23 8.34 -11.60 -12.58
N ARG A 24 7.26 -11.48 -11.80
CA ARG A 24 6.03 -12.28 -11.91
C ARG A 24 4.89 -11.52 -12.58
N ASP A 25 4.83 -10.22 -12.32
CA ASP A 25 3.87 -9.28 -12.86
C ASP A 25 4.61 -7.97 -13.19
N PRO A 26 5.20 -7.86 -14.40
CA PRO A 26 5.97 -6.69 -14.80
C PRO A 26 5.16 -5.40 -14.90
N THR A 27 3.83 -5.52 -14.92
CA THR A 27 2.88 -4.40 -14.99
C THR A 27 2.24 -4.09 -13.64
N GLY A 28 2.52 -4.89 -12.61
CA GLY A 28 2.01 -4.67 -11.27
C GLY A 28 2.80 -3.60 -10.52
N GLU A 29 2.11 -2.93 -9.61
CA GLU A 29 2.65 -1.78 -8.89
C GLU A 29 2.58 -1.98 -7.38
N VAL A 30 3.65 -1.59 -6.69
CA VAL A 30 3.70 -1.53 -5.22
C VAL A 30 3.81 -0.07 -4.82
N PHE A 31 2.82 0.44 -4.10
CA PHE A 31 2.82 1.81 -3.58
C PHE A 31 3.09 1.82 -2.07
N ASN A 32 3.65 2.93 -1.58
CA ASN A 32 3.82 3.21 -0.16
C ASN A 32 3.06 4.46 0.26
N ALA A 33 2.77 4.57 1.56
CA ALA A 33 2.15 5.76 2.12
C ALA A 33 2.97 7.04 1.82
N PRO A 34 2.30 8.20 1.64
CA PRO A 34 0.85 8.36 1.61
C PRO A 34 0.23 7.89 0.28
N ILE A 35 -0.85 7.10 0.36
CA ILE A 35 -1.68 6.70 -0.77
C ILE A 35 -3.14 6.61 -0.31
N ASP A 36 -4.05 7.28 -1.00
CA ASP A 36 -5.48 7.24 -0.68
C ASP A 36 -6.14 6.02 -1.33
N MET A 37 -6.92 5.25 -0.56
CA MET A 37 -7.71 4.13 -1.07
C MET A 37 -9.17 4.27 -0.65
N ALA A 38 -10.06 4.36 -1.63
CA ALA A 38 -11.49 4.44 -1.40
C ALA A 38 -12.07 3.05 -1.12
N LEU A 39 -12.66 2.86 0.06
CA LEU A 39 -13.45 1.68 0.40
C LEU A 39 -14.93 1.83 0.01
N SER A 40 -15.39 3.08 -0.14
CA SER A 40 -16.70 3.50 -0.62
C SER A 40 -16.64 4.98 -1.01
N ASP A 41 -17.74 5.53 -1.54
CA ASP A 41 -17.84 6.95 -1.91
C ASP A 41 -17.54 7.92 -0.75
N THR A 42 -17.73 7.47 0.49
CA THR A 42 -17.57 8.31 1.69
C THR A 42 -16.47 7.83 2.64
N ASN A 43 -15.74 6.77 2.32
CA ASN A 43 -14.73 6.19 3.20
C ASN A 43 -13.41 6.00 2.47
N VAL A 44 -12.40 6.76 2.88
CA VAL A 44 -11.04 6.72 2.35
C VAL A 44 -10.09 6.38 3.47
N ILE A 45 -9.20 5.41 3.23
CA ILE A 45 -8.13 5.03 4.16
C ILE A 45 -6.76 5.22 3.51
N GLN A 46 -5.72 5.31 4.34
CA GLN A 46 -4.34 5.46 3.91
C GLN A 46 -3.49 4.31 4.41
N PRO A 47 -3.34 3.23 3.63
CA PRO A 47 -2.51 2.11 4.02
C PRO A 47 -1.01 2.42 3.93
N ASP A 48 -0.19 1.66 4.67
CA ASP A 48 1.26 1.83 4.65
C ASP A 48 1.90 1.35 3.34
N LEU A 49 1.44 0.21 2.81
CA LEU A 49 1.82 -0.33 1.50
C LEU A 49 0.64 -1.03 0.84
N ILE A 50 0.59 -1.00 -0.48
CA ILE A 50 -0.37 -1.76 -1.29
C ILE A 50 0.33 -2.39 -2.49
N TYR A 51 -0.20 -3.51 -2.98
CA TYR A 51 0.15 -4.05 -4.29
C TYR A 51 -1.08 -4.21 -5.17
N ILE A 52 -0.97 -3.72 -6.40
CA ILE A 52 -2.01 -3.76 -7.43
C ILE A 52 -1.46 -4.58 -8.60
N PRO A 53 -2.13 -5.69 -8.96
CA PRO A 53 -1.76 -6.46 -10.15
C PRO A 53 -1.92 -5.63 -11.42
N GLY A 54 -1.09 -5.87 -12.43
CA GLY A 54 -1.20 -5.18 -13.71
C GLY A 54 -2.56 -5.39 -14.41
N GLU A 55 -3.17 -6.56 -14.20
CA GLU A 55 -4.53 -6.87 -14.68
C GLU A 55 -5.63 -6.02 -14.03
N SER A 56 -5.32 -5.30 -12.95
CA SER A 56 -6.23 -4.41 -12.23
C SER A 56 -5.75 -2.95 -12.28
N SER A 57 -4.89 -2.58 -13.24
CA SER A 57 -4.34 -1.23 -13.36
C SER A 57 -5.40 -0.12 -13.45
N GLU A 58 -6.62 -0.44 -13.90
CA GLU A 58 -7.74 0.49 -13.99
C GLU A 58 -8.22 1.06 -12.66
N ILE A 59 -7.86 0.43 -11.52
CA ILE A 59 -8.22 0.95 -10.19
C ILE A 59 -7.27 2.05 -9.72
N VAL A 60 -6.15 2.27 -10.42
CA VAL A 60 -5.19 3.34 -10.13
C VAL A 60 -5.68 4.62 -10.82
N GLU A 61 -6.29 5.51 -10.04
CA GLU A 61 -6.73 6.82 -10.51
C GLU A 61 -5.63 7.88 -10.23
N GLU A 62 -5.75 9.07 -10.83
CA GLU A 62 -4.77 10.16 -10.66
C GLU A 62 -4.49 10.53 -9.19
N LYS A 63 -5.50 10.42 -8.32
CA LYS A 63 -5.43 10.91 -6.93
C LYS A 63 -5.59 9.83 -5.87
N ARG A 64 -6.01 8.62 -6.24
CA ARG A 64 -6.38 7.57 -5.28
C ARG A 64 -6.47 6.21 -5.97
N ILE A 65 -6.62 5.18 -5.15
CA ILE A 65 -7.01 3.84 -5.56
C ILE A 65 -8.52 3.71 -5.42
N GLY A 66 -9.20 3.50 -6.54
CA GLY A 66 -10.67 3.44 -6.67
C GLY A 66 -11.27 2.03 -6.55
N GLY A 67 -10.47 1.04 -6.16
CA GLY A 67 -10.89 -0.35 -6.09
C GLY A 67 -10.11 -1.15 -5.04
N ALA A 68 -10.43 -2.43 -4.93
CA ALA A 68 -9.77 -3.32 -3.97
C ALA A 68 -8.41 -3.79 -4.52
N PRO A 69 -7.28 -3.47 -3.88
CA PRO A 69 -5.98 -4.02 -4.25
C PRO A 69 -5.89 -5.50 -3.87
N LEU A 70 -4.92 -6.22 -4.44
CA LEU A 70 -4.69 -7.62 -4.08
C LEU A 70 -4.09 -7.76 -2.68
N LEU A 71 -3.26 -6.80 -2.26
CA LEU A 71 -2.58 -6.81 -0.97
C LEU A 71 -2.59 -5.41 -0.35
N VAL A 72 -2.90 -5.36 0.94
CA VAL A 72 -2.73 -4.20 1.81
C VAL A 72 -1.85 -4.61 2.99
N VAL A 73 -0.89 -3.77 3.36
CA VAL A 73 -0.01 -3.99 4.52
C VAL A 73 -0.11 -2.81 5.47
N GLU A 74 -0.29 -3.14 6.76
CA GLU A 74 -0.30 -2.18 7.87
C GLU A 74 0.84 -2.48 8.83
N ILE A 75 1.70 -1.51 9.08
CA ILE A 75 2.85 -1.64 9.99
C ILE A 75 2.42 -1.13 11.36
N LEU A 76 2.08 -2.07 12.23
CA LEU A 76 1.69 -1.76 13.60
C LEU A 76 2.84 -1.06 14.35
N SER A 77 2.59 0.18 14.78
CA SER A 77 3.46 0.86 15.73
C SER A 77 2.99 0.51 17.16
N ARG A 78 3.92 0.31 18.11
CA ARG A 78 3.57 0.00 19.52
C ARG A 78 2.65 1.05 20.16
N TRP A 79 2.61 2.25 19.59
CA TRP A 79 1.78 3.37 20.00
C TRP A 79 0.33 3.30 19.48
N THR A 80 0.01 2.35 18.60
CA THR A 80 -1.35 2.13 18.08
C THR A 80 -2.13 1.06 18.86
N ARG A 81 -1.52 0.39 19.86
CA ARG A 81 -2.18 -0.66 20.66
C ARG A 81 -2.96 -0.15 21.88
N SER A 82 -3.33 1.14 21.88
CA SER A 82 -4.17 1.73 22.92
C SER A 82 -5.11 2.76 22.31
N LYS A 83 -6.17 2.28 21.67
CA LYS A 83 -7.49 2.92 21.63
C LYS A 83 -8.53 1.82 21.58
#